data_AF-A0A383EJF8-F1
#
_entry.id   AF-A0A383EJF8-F1
#
_cell.length_a   1.000
_cell.length_b   1.000
_cell.length_c   1.000
_cell.angle_alpha   90.00
_cell.angle_beta   90.00
_cell.angle_gamma   90.00
#
_symmetry.space_group_name_H-M   'P 1'
#
loop_
_entity.id
_entity.type
_entity.pdbx_description
1 polymer ?
#
loop_
_entity_poly.entity_id
_entity_poly.type
_entity_poly.pdbx_seq_one_letter_code
_entity_poly.pdbx_strand_id
1 'polypeptide(L)'
;AISIAKTYGRHAAAGFIILSSVAVFLLAPLTPLLAFVTGAAAFAVAWISFRLAKILFAAAIAFSVLIVPFLDHVAPLAIELLLTNLQDHIPEVHRFVIWQFAAEQIMERPVFGWGLNAARVFPGGDAELLLLTTPEGGQITGPALPLHTHNALIQIWLELGLVGVALFAILLAVAVRAIPRMPSDRAGPAAALAVMTTGFVIAQLGFGFWQGWWLATLGTSAVITIAVVG
;
A
#
# COMPACT_ATOMS: atom_id res chain seq x y z
N ALA A 1 16.44 -3.43 -14.55
CA ALA A 1 16.35 -4.34 -15.72
C ALA A 1 16.48 -3.62 -17.06
N ILE A 2 15.69 -2.59 -17.36
CA ILE A 2 15.74 -1.88 -18.68
C ILE A 2 17.15 -1.33 -18.98
N SER A 3 17.76 -0.61 -18.02
CA SER A 3 19.15 -0.12 -18.18
C SER A 3 20.15 -1.26 -18.38
N ILE A 4 20.03 -2.35 -17.59
CA ILE A 4 20.88 -3.55 -17.72
C ILE A 4 20.72 -4.17 -19.11
N ALA A 5 19.49 -4.21 -19.66
CA ALA A 5 19.25 -4.75 -20.99
C ALA A 5 19.92 -3.91 -22.09
N LYS A 6 19.90 -2.58 -21.93
CA LYS A 6 20.56 -1.63 -22.85
C LYS A 6 22.08 -1.77 -22.80
N THR A 7 22.67 -1.94 -21.61
CA THR A 7 24.14 -1.95 -21.42
C THR A 7 24.77 -3.33 -21.56
N TYR A 8 24.14 -4.37 -21.01
CA TYR A 8 24.71 -5.72 -20.87
C TYR A 8 23.90 -6.80 -21.60
N GLY A 9 22.83 -6.42 -22.30
CA GLY A 9 22.01 -7.33 -23.09
C GLY A 9 20.88 -8.01 -22.31
N ARG A 10 19.97 -8.65 -23.06
CA ARG A 10 18.71 -9.22 -22.55
C ARG A 10 18.89 -10.34 -21.53
N HIS A 11 19.94 -11.16 -21.65
CA HIS A 11 20.20 -12.29 -20.76
C HIS A 11 20.66 -11.81 -19.37
N ALA A 12 21.52 -10.79 -19.31
CA ALA A 12 21.93 -10.16 -18.05
C ALA A 12 20.73 -9.52 -17.35
N ALA A 13 19.86 -8.85 -18.10
CA ALA A 13 18.63 -8.27 -17.54
C ALA A 13 17.67 -9.34 -17.00
N ALA A 14 17.50 -10.46 -17.71
CA ALA A 14 16.70 -11.59 -17.25
C ALA A 14 17.29 -12.23 -15.99
N GLY A 15 18.60 -12.46 -15.95
CA GLY A 15 19.29 -12.95 -14.76
C GLY A 15 19.10 -12.04 -13.54
N PHE A 16 19.23 -10.73 -13.72
CA PHE A 16 18.98 -9.75 -12.66
C PHE A 16 17.54 -9.80 -12.15
N ILE A 17 16.54 -9.87 -13.05
CA ILE A 17 15.13 -10.00 -12.67
C ILE A 17 14.91 -11.28 -11.86
N ILE A 18 15.41 -12.42 -12.36
CA ILE A 18 15.23 -13.73 -11.71
C ILE A 18 15.84 -13.71 -10.32
N LEU A 19 17.11 -13.30 -10.19
CA LEU A 19 17.79 -13.25 -8.90
C LEU A 19 17.10 -12.30 -7.92
N SER A 20 16.67 -11.12 -8.37
CA SER A 20 15.93 -10.18 -7.53
C SER A 20 14.58 -10.76 -7.09
N SER A 21 13.87 -11.42 -7.98
CA SER A 21 12.56 -12.04 -7.69
C SER A 21 12.69 -13.17 -6.68
N VAL A 22 13.71 -14.03 -6.85
CA VAL A 22 14.02 -15.12 -5.91
C VAL A 22 14.41 -14.56 -4.55
N ALA A 23 15.23 -13.52 -4.51
CA ALA A 23 15.60 -12.87 -3.25
C ALA A 23 14.38 -12.29 -2.52
N VAL A 24 13.48 -11.59 -3.22
CA VAL A 24 12.22 -11.10 -2.62
C VAL A 24 11.36 -12.26 -2.12
N PHE A 25 11.22 -13.32 -2.92
CA PHE A 25 10.40 -14.47 -2.54
C PHE A 25 10.93 -15.21 -1.30
N LEU A 26 12.25 -15.38 -1.18
CA LEU A 26 12.85 -16.15 -0.10
C LEU A 26 13.08 -15.34 1.19
N LEU A 27 13.30 -14.03 1.07
CA LEU A 27 13.80 -13.21 2.19
C LEU A 27 12.81 -12.14 2.65
N ALA A 28 11.82 -11.78 1.83
CA ALA A 28 10.96 -10.66 2.18
C ALA A 28 9.76 -11.06 3.05
N PRO A 29 9.34 -10.19 3.98
CA PRO A 29 8.05 -10.33 4.64
C PRO A 29 6.88 -10.35 3.64
N LEU A 30 5.69 -10.71 4.13
CA LEU A 30 4.47 -10.81 3.31
C LEU A 30 4.16 -9.52 2.53
N THR A 31 4.35 -8.35 3.13
CA THR A 31 4.01 -7.06 2.50
C THR A 31 4.82 -6.77 1.23
N PRO A 32 6.18 -6.79 1.24
CA PRO A 32 6.95 -6.64 0.00
C PRO A 32 6.67 -7.73 -1.05
N LEU A 33 6.42 -8.97 -0.63
CA LEU A 33 6.05 -10.05 -1.56
C LEU A 33 4.73 -9.75 -2.27
N LEU A 34 3.69 -9.35 -1.52
CA LEU A 34 2.40 -8.94 -2.10
C LEU A 34 2.57 -7.75 -3.04
N ALA A 35 3.38 -6.75 -2.67
CA ALA A 35 3.65 -5.59 -3.51
C ALA A 35 4.40 -5.95 -4.81
N PHE A 36 5.31 -6.91 -4.74
CA PHE A 36 6.03 -7.43 -5.89
C PHE A 36 5.10 -8.18 -6.85
N VAL A 37 4.30 -9.12 -6.34
CA VAL A 37 3.35 -9.91 -7.14
C VAL A 37 2.28 -9.02 -7.78
N THR A 38 1.71 -8.10 -7.02
CA THR A 38 0.70 -7.15 -7.53
C THR A 38 1.29 -6.17 -8.54
N GLY A 39 2.52 -5.69 -8.33
CA GLY A 39 3.25 -4.89 -9.32
C GLY A 39 3.52 -5.64 -10.62
N ALA A 40 3.95 -6.91 -10.53
CA ALA A 40 4.17 -7.77 -11.69
C ALA A 40 2.84 -8.04 -12.45
N ALA A 41 1.75 -8.27 -11.72
CA ALA A 41 0.42 -8.40 -12.32
C ALA A 41 -0.01 -7.10 -13.02
N ALA A 42 0.19 -5.94 -12.39
CA ALA A 42 -0.10 -4.64 -12.99
C ALA A 42 0.74 -4.39 -14.26
N PHE A 43 2.02 -4.79 -14.26
CA PHE A 43 2.85 -4.77 -15.47
C PHE A 43 2.24 -5.60 -16.60
N ALA A 44 1.87 -6.86 -16.31
CA ALA A 44 1.30 -7.77 -17.29
C ALA A 44 -0.03 -7.24 -17.86
N VAL A 45 -0.91 -6.73 -17.00
CA VAL A 45 -2.18 -6.11 -17.44
C VAL A 45 -1.91 -4.85 -18.25
N ALA A 46 -0.95 -4.01 -17.84
CA ALA A 46 -0.60 -2.80 -18.57
C ALA A 46 0.01 -3.07 -19.95
N TRP A 47 0.79 -4.15 -20.07
CA TRP A 47 1.36 -4.64 -21.33
C TRP A 47 0.28 -5.06 -22.33
N ILE A 48 -0.77 -5.74 -21.84
CA ILE A 48 -1.91 -6.17 -22.65
C ILE A 48 -2.85 -4.99 -22.95
N SER A 49 -3.23 -4.24 -21.92
CA SER A 49 -4.15 -3.12 -21.98
C SER A 49 -3.84 -2.09 -20.89
N PHE A 50 -3.08 -1.06 -21.26
CA PHE A 50 -2.81 0.07 -20.38
C PHE A 50 -4.08 0.77 -19.87
N ARG A 51 -5.16 0.78 -20.68
CA ARG A 51 -6.46 1.33 -20.25
C ARG A 51 -7.05 0.53 -19.10
N LEU A 52 -7.05 -0.81 -19.20
CA LEU A 52 -7.56 -1.68 -18.15
C LEU A 52 -6.73 -1.53 -16.88
N ALA A 53 -5.40 -1.54 -16.99
CA ALA A 53 -4.52 -1.40 -15.83
C ALA A 53 -4.76 -0.08 -15.07
N LYS A 54 -4.96 1.03 -15.79
CA LYS A 54 -5.35 2.31 -15.17
C LYS A 54 -6.70 2.27 -14.46
N ILE A 55 -7.69 1.59 -15.05
CA ILE A 55 -9.02 1.43 -14.43
C ILE A 55 -8.89 0.63 -13.14
N LEU A 56 -8.14 -0.48 -13.16
CA LEU A 56 -7.91 -1.30 -11.97
C LEU A 56 -7.15 -0.54 -10.88
N PHE A 57 -6.13 0.23 -11.25
CA PHE A 57 -5.40 1.07 -10.29
C PHE A 57 -6.30 2.15 -9.67
N ALA A 58 -7.11 2.84 -10.49
CA ALA A 58 -8.08 3.81 -10.00
C ALA A 58 -9.17 3.16 -9.12
N ALA A 59 -9.64 1.97 -9.50
CA ALA A 59 -10.59 1.19 -8.72
C ALA A 59 -10.00 0.76 -7.37
N ALA A 60 -8.71 0.39 -7.32
CA ALA A 60 -8.01 0.07 -6.08
C ALA A 60 -7.96 1.28 -5.14
N ILE A 61 -7.60 2.47 -5.65
CA ILE A 61 -7.63 3.72 -4.86
C ILE A 61 -9.04 3.99 -4.35
N ALA A 62 -10.04 3.92 -5.24
CA ALA A 62 -11.42 4.17 -4.87
C ALA A 62 -11.91 3.17 -3.81
N PHE A 63 -11.59 1.89 -3.95
CA PHE A 63 -11.92 0.85 -2.98
C PHE A 63 -11.28 1.13 -1.62
N SER A 64 -9.99 1.49 -1.58
CA SER A 64 -9.29 1.84 -0.33
C SER A 64 -9.92 3.02 0.41
N VAL A 65 -10.59 3.95 -0.29
CA VAL A 65 -11.38 5.02 0.32
C VAL A 65 -12.76 4.49 0.74
N LEU A 66 -13.49 3.91 -0.21
CA LEU A 66 -14.89 3.53 0.00
C LEU A 66 -15.08 2.46 1.06
N ILE A 67 -14.07 1.65 1.36
CA ILE A 67 -14.15 0.63 2.41
C ILE A 67 -14.12 1.22 3.83
N VAL A 68 -13.55 2.42 4.03
CA VAL A 68 -13.31 2.99 5.37
C VAL A 68 -14.58 3.08 6.22
N PRO A 69 -15.71 3.62 5.73
CA PRO A 69 -16.94 3.71 6.52
C PRO A 69 -17.58 2.35 6.86
N PHE A 70 -17.09 1.26 6.26
CA PHE A 70 -17.60 -0.09 6.48
C PHE A 70 -16.64 -0.96 7.32
N LEU A 71 -15.51 -0.41 7.78
CA LEU A 71 -14.51 -1.18 8.50
C LEU A 71 -15.04 -1.76 9.82
N ASP A 72 -15.99 -1.11 10.48
CA ASP A 72 -16.64 -1.64 11.70
C ASP A 72 -17.40 -2.94 11.45
N HIS A 73 -17.82 -3.21 10.21
CA HIS A 73 -18.50 -4.44 9.82
C HIS A 73 -17.55 -5.43 9.14
N VAL A 74 -16.56 -4.93 8.40
CA VAL A 74 -15.65 -5.77 7.60
C VAL A 74 -14.48 -6.29 8.45
N ALA A 75 -13.93 -5.48 9.36
CA ALA A 75 -12.78 -5.86 10.16
C ALA A 75 -13.05 -7.07 11.07
N PRO A 76 -14.20 -7.18 11.78
CA PRO A 76 -14.50 -8.36 12.59
C PRO A 76 -14.54 -9.65 11.77
N LEU A 77 -15.16 -9.61 10.58
CA LEU A 77 -15.21 -10.76 9.67
C LEU A 77 -13.81 -11.14 9.15
N ALA A 78 -12.99 -10.15 8.81
CA ALA A 78 -11.62 -10.38 8.37
C ALA A 78 -10.77 -10.98 9.50
N ILE A 79 -10.91 -10.48 10.73
CA ILE A 79 -10.24 -11.01 11.92
C ILE A 79 -10.65 -12.47 12.14
N GLU A 80 -11.95 -12.78 12.16
CA GLU A 80 -12.44 -14.15 12.31
C GLU A 80 -11.87 -15.09 11.24
N LEU A 81 -11.85 -14.65 9.98
CA LEU A 81 -11.27 -15.43 8.89
C LEU A 81 -9.77 -15.69 9.08
N LEU A 82 -9.01 -14.68 9.53
CA LEU A 82 -7.58 -14.81 9.82
C LEU A 82 -7.31 -15.77 10.98
N LEU A 83 -8.03 -15.61 12.09
CA LEU A 83 -7.90 -16.44 13.28
C LEU A 83 -8.19 -17.92 12.98
N THR A 84 -9.15 -18.18 12.08
CA THR A 84 -9.59 -19.53 11.74
C THR A 84 -8.74 -20.24 10.70
N ASN A 85 -8.08 -19.50 9.79
CA ASN A 85 -7.44 -20.10 8.61
C ASN A 85 -5.92 -19.93 8.52
N LEU A 86 -5.32 -18.99 9.27
CA LEU A 86 -3.87 -18.73 9.18
C LEU A 86 -3.18 -19.03 10.50
N GLN A 87 -1.97 -19.58 10.44
CA GLN A 87 -1.05 -19.61 11.57
C GLN A 87 -0.29 -18.27 11.62
N ASP A 88 0.08 -17.80 12.83
CA ASP A 88 0.86 -16.57 13.05
C ASP A 88 0.25 -15.27 12.48
N HIS A 89 -1.05 -15.08 12.69
CA HIS A 89 -1.86 -13.97 12.15
C HIS A 89 -1.93 -12.71 13.03
N ILE A 90 -1.25 -12.68 14.18
CA ILE A 90 -1.36 -11.58 15.16
C ILE A 90 -1.03 -10.20 14.53
N PRO A 91 0.02 -10.04 13.71
CA PRO A 91 0.31 -8.76 13.07
C PRO A 91 -0.82 -8.29 12.14
N GLU A 92 -1.42 -9.20 11.38
CA GLU A 92 -2.53 -8.92 10.47
C GLU A 92 -3.82 -8.58 11.22
N VAL A 93 -4.12 -9.34 12.28
CA VAL A 93 -5.25 -9.05 13.18
C VAL A 93 -5.10 -7.65 13.79
N HIS A 94 -3.90 -7.31 14.28
CA HIS A 94 -3.65 -5.99 14.86
C HIS A 94 -3.89 -4.87 13.85
N ARG A 95 -3.51 -5.05 12.57
CA ARG A 95 -3.82 -4.07 11.52
C ARG A 95 -5.32 -3.83 11.38
N PHE A 96 -6.14 -4.89 11.35
CA PHE A 96 -7.59 -4.73 11.24
C PHE A 96 -8.21 -4.04 12.46
N VAL A 97 -7.71 -4.33 13.67
CA VAL A 97 -8.10 -3.62 14.91
C VAL A 97 -7.75 -2.13 14.82
N ILE A 98 -6.54 -1.81 14.36
CA ILE A 98 -6.10 -0.42 14.16
C ILE A 98 -6.95 0.28 13.10
N TRP A 99 -7.28 -0.41 12.01
CA TRP A 99 -8.08 0.15 10.92
C TRP A 99 -9.51 0.43 11.34
N GLN A 100 -10.12 -0.47 12.11
CA GLN A 100 -11.43 -0.27 12.71
C GLN A 100 -11.43 0.95 13.63
N PHE A 101 -10.52 0.99 14.61
CA PHE A 101 -10.41 2.13 15.52
C PHE A 101 -10.21 3.45 14.75
N ALA A 102 -9.28 3.49 13.80
CA ALA A 102 -9.03 4.69 13.00
C ALA A 102 -10.24 5.10 12.14
N ALA A 103 -11.03 4.14 11.63
CA ALA A 103 -12.25 4.42 10.87
C ALA A 103 -13.30 5.11 11.74
N GLU A 104 -13.53 4.63 12.96
CA GLU A 104 -14.45 5.29 13.92
C GLU A 104 -14.03 6.75 14.15
N GLN A 105 -12.73 6.98 14.37
CA GLN A 105 -12.19 8.34 14.56
C GLN A 105 -12.29 9.21 13.30
N ILE A 106 -12.13 8.63 12.11
CA ILE A 106 -12.33 9.34 10.83
C ILE A 106 -13.77 9.86 10.74
N MET A 107 -14.76 9.07 11.17
CA MET A 107 -16.16 9.43 11.07
C MET A 107 -16.57 10.60 11.98
N GLU A 108 -15.79 10.90 13.03
CA GLU A 108 -16.00 12.09 13.85
C GLU A 108 -15.59 13.40 13.15
N ARG A 109 -14.54 13.35 12.31
CA ARG A 109 -13.99 14.52 11.60
C ARG A 109 -13.67 14.23 10.13
N PRO A 110 -14.66 13.81 9.31
CA PRO A 110 -14.39 13.19 8.01
C PRO A 110 -13.82 14.17 6.98
N VAL A 111 -14.12 15.46 7.09
CA VAL A 111 -13.74 16.45 6.05
C VAL A 111 -12.32 16.96 6.23
N PHE A 112 -11.93 17.33 7.46
CA PHE A 112 -10.65 17.99 7.76
C PHE A 112 -9.68 17.11 8.58
N GLY A 113 -10.15 15.98 9.10
CA GLY A 113 -9.35 15.11 9.94
C GLY A 113 -8.97 15.72 11.29
N TRP A 114 -7.96 15.13 11.91
CA TRP A 114 -7.50 15.43 13.26
C TRP A 114 -6.21 16.27 13.31
N GLY A 115 -5.63 16.59 12.16
CA GLY A 115 -4.37 17.31 12.03
C GLY A 115 -3.22 16.40 11.60
N LEU A 116 -2.25 16.99 10.88
CA LEU A 116 -1.05 16.27 10.42
C LEU A 116 -0.31 15.65 11.61
N ASN A 117 0.09 14.39 11.46
CA ASN A 117 0.79 13.59 12.45
C ASN A 117 -0.03 13.26 13.73
N ALA A 118 -1.36 13.44 13.69
CA ALA A 118 -2.23 13.11 14.83
C ALA A 118 -2.19 11.63 15.21
N ALA A 119 -1.98 10.71 14.26
CA ALA A 119 -1.99 9.27 14.54
C ALA A 119 -0.97 8.86 15.62
N ARG A 120 0.17 9.55 15.71
CA ARG A 120 1.26 9.24 16.64
C ARG A 120 0.93 9.55 18.11
N VAL A 121 0.01 10.48 18.35
CA VAL A 121 -0.32 11.01 19.68
C VAL A 121 -1.83 11.04 19.92
N PHE A 122 -2.55 10.16 19.22
CA PHE A 122 -4.00 10.20 19.20
C PHE A 122 -4.56 9.85 20.60
N PRO A 123 -5.48 10.65 21.16
CA PRO A 123 -6.10 10.33 22.44
C PRO A 123 -6.79 8.96 22.41
N GLY A 124 -6.41 8.06 23.31
CA GLY A 124 -6.91 6.68 23.33
C GLY A 124 -6.19 5.73 22.37
N GLY A 125 -5.20 6.18 21.59
CA GLY A 125 -4.40 5.31 20.72
C GLY A 125 -3.59 4.26 21.48
N ASP A 126 -3.11 4.61 22.68
CA ASP A 126 -2.38 3.69 23.57
C ASP A 126 -3.30 2.75 24.36
N ALA A 127 -4.63 2.78 24.14
CA ALA A 127 -5.54 1.85 24.79
C ALA A 127 -5.28 0.42 24.29
N GLU A 128 -5.03 -0.50 25.21
CA GLU A 128 -4.80 -1.91 24.89
C GLU A 128 -6.11 -2.61 24.53
N LEU A 129 -6.22 -3.05 23.28
CA LEU A 129 -7.36 -3.80 22.75
C LEU A 129 -7.02 -5.28 22.65
N LEU A 130 -7.99 -6.14 22.93
CA LEU A 130 -7.85 -7.58 22.79
C LEU A 130 -7.69 -7.96 21.31
N LEU A 131 -6.60 -8.67 21.00
CA LEU A 131 -6.33 -9.20 19.66
C LEU A 131 -6.68 -10.68 19.57
N LEU A 132 -6.30 -11.46 20.58
CA LEU A 132 -6.54 -12.91 20.63
C LEU A 132 -6.59 -13.40 22.08
N THR A 133 -7.44 -14.40 22.32
CA THR A 133 -7.37 -15.25 23.51
C THR A 133 -6.73 -16.59 23.11
N THR A 134 -5.63 -16.97 23.76
CA THR A 134 -4.94 -18.23 23.50
C THR A 134 -5.75 -19.43 24.02
N PRO A 135 -5.49 -20.66 23.52
CA PRO A 135 -6.16 -21.87 24.02
C PRO A 135 -6.01 -22.09 25.54
N GLU A 136 -4.92 -21.62 26.12
CA GLU A 136 -4.61 -21.70 27.55
C GLU A 136 -5.28 -20.58 28.38
N GLY A 137 -6.05 -19.71 27.74
CA GLY A 137 -6.73 -18.58 28.36
C GLY A 137 -5.88 -17.32 28.50
N GLY A 138 -4.69 -17.27 27.90
CA GLY A 138 -3.88 -16.05 27.84
C GLY A 138 -4.51 -15.00 26.93
N GLN A 139 -4.33 -13.71 27.23
CA GLN A 139 -4.80 -12.62 26.37
C GLN A 139 -3.60 -11.95 25.70
N ILE A 140 -3.68 -11.81 24.38
CA ILE A 140 -2.76 -11.02 23.57
C ILE A 140 -3.49 -9.70 23.27
N THR A 141 -2.90 -8.59 23.70
CA THR A 141 -3.40 -7.24 23.44
C THR A 141 -2.43 -6.47 22.56
N GLY A 142 -2.93 -5.38 21.98
CA GLY A 142 -2.10 -4.36 21.36
C GLY A 142 -2.79 -3.00 21.37
N PRO A 143 -2.03 -1.91 21.19
CA PRO A 143 -2.57 -0.55 21.20
C PRO A 143 -3.57 -0.32 20.07
N ALA A 144 -4.65 0.41 20.35
CA ALA A 144 -5.69 0.76 19.39
C ALA A 144 -5.17 1.53 18.16
N LEU A 145 -4.22 2.42 18.38
CA LEU A 145 -3.49 3.12 17.34
C LEU A 145 -2.08 3.41 17.85
N PRO A 146 -1.06 2.63 17.43
CA PRO A 146 0.32 2.88 17.81
C PRO A 146 0.83 4.14 17.09
N LEU A 147 2.05 4.11 16.54
CA LEU A 147 2.62 5.29 15.87
C LEU A 147 1.94 5.67 14.54
N HIS A 148 1.18 4.75 13.93
CA HIS A 148 0.60 4.87 12.60
C HIS A 148 -0.41 3.76 12.33
N THR A 149 -1.22 3.92 11.29
CA THR A 149 -2.31 3.00 10.93
C THR A 149 -1.86 1.78 10.12
N HIS A 150 -0.58 1.67 9.75
CA HIS A 150 -0.09 0.71 8.75
C HIS A 150 -0.77 0.78 7.37
N ASN A 151 -1.58 1.81 7.11
CA ASN A 151 -2.30 2.02 5.87
C ASN A 151 -2.34 3.50 5.53
N ALA A 152 -1.68 3.89 4.43
CA ALA A 152 -1.54 5.27 4.04
C ALA A 152 -2.87 5.99 3.81
N LEU A 153 -3.87 5.36 3.20
CA LEU A 153 -5.15 6.06 2.98
C LEU A 153 -5.90 6.29 4.28
N ILE A 154 -5.93 5.30 5.17
CA ILE A 154 -6.53 5.45 6.50
C ILE A 154 -5.78 6.54 7.28
N GLN A 155 -4.44 6.58 7.21
CA GLN A 155 -3.65 7.61 7.89
C GLN A 155 -3.92 9.01 7.31
N ILE A 156 -3.92 9.14 5.98
CA ILE A 156 -4.19 10.42 5.30
C ILE A 156 -5.59 10.92 5.64
N TRP A 157 -6.60 10.03 5.65
CA TRP A 157 -7.96 10.44 5.99
C TRP A 157 -8.07 10.83 7.46
N LEU A 158 -7.53 10.01 8.38
CA LEU A 158 -7.53 10.32 9.81
C LEU A 158 -6.92 11.70 10.09
N GLU A 159 -5.78 11.99 9.47
CA GLU A 159 -5.02 13.20 9.78
C GLU A 159 -5.47 14.44 9.00
N LEU A 160 -5.83 14.28 7.71
CA LEU A 160 -6.08 15.40 6.79
C LEU A 160 -7.51 15.41 6.21
N GLY A 161 -8.34 14.44 6.59
CA GLY A 161 -9.72 14.35 6.13
C GLY A 161 -9.87 14.02 4.64
N LEU A 162 -11.09 14.15 4.14
CA LEU A 162 -11.41 14.05 2.71
C LEU A 162 -10.62 15.03 1.86
N VAL A 163 -10.22 16.19 2.40
CA VAL A 163 -9.34 17.13 1.69
C VAL A 163 -7.99 16.47 1.38
N GLY A 164 -7.36 15.83 2.36
CA GLY A 164 -6.13 15.08 2.17
C GLY A 164 -6.29 13.91 1.18
N VAL A 165 -7.37 13.15 1.32
CA VAL A 165 -7.70 12.04 0.40
C VAL A 165 -7.84 12.55 -1.04
N ALA A 166 -8.55 13.66 -1.25
CA ALA A 166 -8.74 14.25 -2.57
C ALA A 166 -7.41 14.72 -3.17
N LEU A 167 -6.57 15.40 -2.40
CA LEU A 167 -5.24 15.84 -2.85
C LEU A 167 -4.35 14.65 -3.22
N PHE A 168 -4.36 13.59 -2.41
CA PHE A 168 -3.58 12.38 -2.69
C PHE A 168 -4.10 11.65 -3.93
N ALA A 169 -5.42 11.53 -4.11
CA ALA A 169 -6.02 10.94 -5.30
C ALA A 169 -5.70 11.76 -6.57
N ILE A 170 -5.73 13.09 -6.48
CA ILE A 170 -5.32 13.99 -7.58
C ILE A 170 -3.85 13.78 -7.92
N LEU A 171 -2.96 13.71 -6.93
CA LEU A 171 -1.54 13.45 -7.13
C LEU A 171 -1.31 12.14 -7.89
N LEU A 172 -1.95 11.05 -7.46
CA LEU A 172 -1.87 9.76 -8.14
C LEU A 172 -2.46 9.81 -9.55
N ALA A 173 -3.58 10.50 -9.75
CA ALA A 173 -4.20 10.66 -11.07
C ALA A 173 -3.32 11.46 -12.03
N VAL A 174 -2.67 12.53 -11.55
CA VAL A 174 -1.69 13.31 -12.32
C VAL A 174 -0.49 12.46 -12.68
N ALA A 175 0.07 11.71 -11.72
CA ALA A 175 1.19 10.81 -11.96
C ALA A 175 0.86 9.74 -13.02
N VAL A 176 -0.32 9.09 -12.94
CA VAL A 176 -0.76 8.14 -13.97
C VAL A 176 -0.97 8.80 -15.34
N ARG A 177 -1.49 10.03 -15.38
CA ARG A 177 -1.68 10.78 -16.63
C ARG A 177 -0.36 11.22 -17.27
N ALA A 178 0.66 11.45 -16.45
CA ALA A 178 2.00 11.83 -16.91
C ALA A 178 2.78 10.66 -17.54
N ILE A 179 2.32 9.41 -17.35
CA ILE A 179 2.94 8.25 -18.01
C ILE A 179 2.82 8.41 -19.53
N PRO A 180 3.93 8.50 -20.28
CA PRO A 180 3.89 8.74 -21.72
C PRO A 180 3.22 7.59 -22.45
N ARG A 181 2.46 7.90 -23.51
CA ARG A 181 1.97 6.87 -24.43
C ARG A 181 2.99 6.70 -25.55
N MET A 182 3.68 5.57 -25.55
CA MET A 182 4.67 5.24 -26.57
C MET A 182 4.13 4.09 -27.44
N PRO A 183 3.58 4.37 -28.64
CA PRO A 183 2.99 3.31 -29.48
C PRO A 183 3.97 2.20 -29.85
N SER A 184 5.25 2.54 -29.97
CA SER A 184 6.36 1.62 -30.28
C SER A 184 7.01 0.98 -29.06
N ASP A 185 6.73 1.47 -27.84
CA ASP A 185 7.29 0.92 -26.59
C ASP A 185 6.20 0.76 -25.53
N ARG A 186 5.72 -0.47 -25.39
CA ARG A 186 4.75 -0.82 -24.33
C ARG A 186 5.41 -1.09 -22.99
N ALA A 187 6.72 -1.35 -22.96
CA ALA A 187 7.45 -1.76 -21.78
C ALA A 187 7.62 -0.62 -20.78
N GLY A 188 8.00 0.56 -21.29
CA GLY A 188 8.19 1.75 -20.46
C GLY A 188 6.92 2.13 -19.66
N PRO A 189 5.78 2.38 -20.33
CA PRO A 189 4.53 2.75 -19.64
C PRO A 189 4.02 1.66 -18.69
N ALA A 190 4.16 0.38 -19.07
CA ALA A 190 3.80 -0.73 -18.20
C ALA A 190 4.69 -0.79 -16.95
N ALA A 191 6.00 -0.57 -17.10
CA ALA A 191 6.94 -0.51 -15.97
C ALA A 191 6.62 0.65 -15.03
N ALA A 192 6.29 1.83 -15.56
CA ALA A 192 5.91 2.98 -14.74
C ALA A 192 4.68 2.70 -13.88
N LEU A 193 3.62 2.13 -14.46
CA LEU A 193 2.41 1.80 -13.72
C LEU A 193 2.64 0.66 -12.71
N ALA A 194 3.51 -0.30 -13.02
CA ALA A 194 3.91 -1.35 -12.10
C ALA A 194 4.62 -0.78 -10.87
N VAL A 195 5.57 0.14 -11.04
CA VAL A 195 6.26 0.84 -9.94
C VAL A 195 5.25 1.61 -9.07
N MET A 196 4.32 2.33 -9.69
CA MET A 196 3.24 3.03 -8.96
C MET A 196 2.37 2.05 -8.15
N THR A 197 2.02 0.90 -8.74
CA THR A 197 1.21 -0.13 -8.07
C THR A 197 1.96 -0.73 -6.88
N THR A 198 3.23 -1.10 -7.05
CA THR A 198 4.08 -1.61 -5.97
C THR A 198 4.21 -0.59 -4.84
N GLY A 199 4.49 0.68 -5.16
CA GLY A 199 4.57 1.74 -4.16
C GLY A 199 3.25 1.96 -3.42
N PHE A 200 2.12 1.91 -4.13
CA PHE A 200 0.79 2.01 -3.53
C PHE A 200 0.50 0.86 -2.57
N VAL A 201 0.79 -0.39 -2.96
CA VAL A 201 0.56 -1.56 -2.10
C VAL A 201 1.43 -1.53 -0.84
N ILE A 202 2.70 -1.15 -0.95
CA ILE A 202 3.58 -0.95 0.21
C ILE A 202 3.00 0.14 1.12
N ALA A 203 2.50 1.25 0.55
CA ALA A 203 1.87 2.32 1.34
C ALA A 203 0.61 1.84 2.08
N GLN A 204 -0.19 0.93 1.51
CA GLN A 204 -1.43 0.45 2.14
C GLN A 204 -1.22 -0.60 3.25
N LEU A 205 -0.07 -1.29 3.26
CA LEU A 205 0.15 -2.44 4.14
C LEU A 205 1.43 -2.33 4.99
N GLY A 206 2.17 -1.25 4.84
CA GLY A 206 3.50 -1.09 5.39
C GLY A 206 3.53 -0.29 6.68
N PHE A 207 4.26 0.81 6.64
CA PHE A 207 4.60 1.67 7.77
C PHE A 207 3.93 3.05 7.60
N GLY A 208 4.20 3.98 8.53
CA GLY A 208 3.53 5.29 8.53
C GLY A 208 3.81 6.09 7.27
N PHE A 209 2.78 6.73 6.71
CA PHE A 209 2.89 7.40 5.41
C PHE A 209 3.89 8.56 5.40
N TRP A 210 3.99 9.29 6.52
CA TRP A 210 4.83 10.49 6.63
C TRP A 210 6.30 10.22 6.98
N GLN A 211 6.75 8.97 6.91
CA GLN A 211 8.14 8.63 7.19
C GLN A 211 9.06 9.25 6.12
N GLY A 212 10.05 10.04 6.54
CA GLY A 212 10.92 10.77 5.61
C GLY A 212 11.67 9.87 4.62
N TRP A 213 12.16 8.72 5.07
CA TRP A 213 12.85 7.74 4.21
C TRP A 213 11.91 7.12 3.16
N TRP A 214 10.62 6.99 3.49
CA TRP A 214 9.63 6.46 2.57
C TRP A 214 9.29 7.46 1.48
N LEU A 215 9.04 8.72 1.85
CA LEU A 215 8.80 9.80 0.91
C LEU A 215 10.01 9.97 -0.03
N ALA A 216 11.24 9.86 0.50
CA ALA A 216 12.46 9.87 -0.29
C ALA A 216 12.55 8.67 -1.26
N THR A 217 12.12 7.48 -0.83
CA THR A 217 12.06 6.29 -1.68
C THR A 217 11.07 6.47 -2.82
N LEU A 218 9.84 6.93 -2.54
CA LEU A 218 8.83 7.22 -3.55
C LEU A 218 9.33 8.28 -4.55
N GLY A 219 9.93 9.37 -4.07
CA GLY A 219 10.49 10.42 -4.92
C GLY A 219 11.63 9.90 -5.81
N THR A 220 12.54 9.12 -5.24
CA THR A 220 13.65 8.50 -5.98
C THR A 220 13.15 7.50 -7.02
N SER A 221 12.18 6.66 -6.67
CA SER A 221 11.53 5.73 -7.61
C SER A 221 10.84 6.47 -8.76
N ALA A 222 10.17 7.59 -8.48
CA ALA A 222 9.57 8.43 -9.52
C ALA A 222 10.63 9.02 -10.46
N VAL A 223 11.71 9.60 -9.93
CA VAL A 223 12.81 10.16 -10.74
C VAL A 223 13.47 9.10 -11.60
N ILE A 224 13.79 7.93 -11.04
CA ILE A 224 14.38 6.81 -11.79
C ILE A 224 13.42 6.32 -12.87
N THR A 225 12.13 6.22 -12.57
CA THR A 225 11.12 5.79 -13.55
C THR A 225 11.05 6.77 -14.71
N ILE A 226 11.02 8.08 -14.44
CA ILE A 226 11.03 9.12 -15.48
C ILE A 226 12.30 9.04 -16.31
N ALA A 227 13.48 8.89 -15.69
CA ALA A 227 14.75 8.83 -16.42
C ALA A 227 14.92 7.56 -17.29
N VAL A 228 14.21 6.48 -16.98
CA VAL A 228 14.30 5.20 -17.70
C VAL A 228 13.22 5.06 -18.77
N VAL A 229 12.03 5.61 -18.50
CA VAL A 229 10.83 5.50 -19.36
C VAL A 229 10.63 6.72 -20.26
N GLY A 230 11.02 7.92 -19.81
CA GLY A 230 11.02 9.15 -20.62
C GLY A 230 12.20 9.21 -21.57
#